data_AF-A0A251XBW1-F1
#
_entry.id   AF-A0A251XBW1-F1
#
_cell.length_a   1.000
_cell.length_b   1.000
_cell.length_c   1.000
_cell.angle_alpha   90.00
_cell.angle_beta   90.00
_cell.angle_gamma   90.00
#
_symmetry.space_group_name_H-M   'P 1'
#
loop_
_entity.id
_entity.type
_entity.pdbx_description
1 polymer ?
#
loop_
_entity_poly.entity_id
_entity_poly.type
_entity_poly.pdbx_seq_one_letter_code
_entity_poly.pdbx_strand_id
1 'polypeptide(L)'
;MLRDSSESHVFSEALVSRSTGKWSLIQARAIRDEKGNFLGTVNAVIDLATFARYFASIDTGPGGVVLLRRSDNFKLIQRQPRLKETDFNQPLPPDNDIRRRLEAGEYSGSLTYVASTDGVQRVGSFKRLDNYPFYVQVALSADHYLYRWEKESTRAIVLVITLLVSIAILLWRLLQSRHQTAEISARLEKISKNIPGVIYQFQRWPDGRSAFPYASEGIRQIYGMTPAQVQKDASPVYAVLHPDDLSRVAQRIEISATHLERWHDQYRAILPHGQIRWLEGEATPEHLPDGSVLWHGYIHDITEQKKLEHARDQAAAKIHAVLDALEGLVYVSDLDTHQILYANKTLQNITGEIVGQVCWQVLQTGMRKPCDFCTNPRLLAKDGTPNEPIVWESFNPQTNRWFQRRDKAIVWPDGRLVRLEVAIDITERKLAQDTLDYERQRLRILIDTIPDLIWYKDVEGRYLGCNPRFEQFFGVSEADIIGKTDYDFVDPKLADAFVTMIVWHCGKPRLDQ
;
A
#
# COMPACT_ATOMS: atom_id res chain seq x y z
N MET A 1 0.90 95.86 65.73
CA MET A 1 0.18 94.61 66.04
C MET A 1 0.34 94.18 67.50
N LEU A 2 1.55 94.03 68.06
CA LEU A 2 1.72 93.51 69.43
C LEU A 2 1.27 94.44 70.58
N ARG A 3 1.11 95.75 70.33
CA ARG A 3 0.65 96.72 71.34
C ARG A 3 -0.79 96.44 71.79
N ASP A 4 -1.66 96.16 70.83
CA ASP A 4 -3.12 96.04 71.01
C ASP A 4 -3.65 94.59 70.91
N SER A 5 -2.78 93.61 70.67
CA SER A 5 -3.14 92.19 70.56
C SER A 5 -3.09 91.48 71.91
N SER A 6 -4.07 90.58 72.15
CA SER A 6 -4.11 89.63 73.27
C SER A 6 -3.23 88.39 73.04
N GLU A 7 -2.66 88.22 71.84
CA GLU A 7 -1.79 87.09 71.53
C GLU A 7 -0.44 87.18 72.25
N SER A 8 0.01 86.05 72.80
CA SER A 8 1.25 85.96 73.57
C SER A 8 2.51 85.94 72.71
N HIS A 9 2.44 85.51 71.44
CA HIS A 9 3.58 85.42 70.52
C HIS A 9 3.14 85.67 69.06
N VAL A 10 3.92 86.46 68.32
CA VAL A 10 3.71 86.71 66.88
C VAL A 10 4.96 86.33 66.10
N PHE A 11 4.79 85.69 64.94
CA PHE A 11 5.88 85.36 64.03
C PHE A 11 5.88 86.30 62.82
N SER A 12 7.06 86.75 62.40
CA SER A 12 7.22 87.51 61.15
C SER A 12 7.00 86.63 59.91
N GLU A 13 7.02 87.26 58.74
CA GLU A 13 7.31 86.55 57.49
C GLU A 13 8.79 86.11 57.47
N ALA A 14 9.12 85.16 56.61
CA ALA A 14 10.52 84.80 56.38
C ALA A 14 11.22 86.02 55.77
N LEU A 15 12.32 86.46 56.37
CA LEU A 15 13.02 87.66 55.91
C LEU A 15 14.52 87.45 55.94
N VAL A 16 15.23 88.21 55.10
CA VAL A 16 16.69 88.20 55.12
C VAL A 16 17.15 89.21 56.17
N SER A 17 17.81 88.70 57.21
CA SER A 17 18.38 89.56 58.25
C SER A 17 19.46 90.46 57.66
N ARG A 18 19.33 91.79 57.85
CA ARG A 18 20.30 92.77 57.33
C ARG A 18 21.69 92.62 57.95
N SER A 19 21.78 92.12 59.19
CA SER A 19 23.06 91.99 59.90
C SER A 19 23.82 90.70 59.54
N THR A 20 23.12 89.64 59.15
CA THR A 20 23.74 88.33 58.89
C THR A 20 23.62 87.87 57.43
N GLY A 21 22.77 88.53 56.62
CA GLY A 21 22.45 88.11 55.26
C GLY A 21 21.69 86.76 55.20
N LYS A 22 21.29 86.20 56.35
CA LYS A 22 20.64 84.90 56.43
C LYS A 22 19.12 85.03 56.46
N TRP A 23 18.45 84.05 55.84
CA TRP A 23 17.01 83.88 55.98
C TRP A 23 16.66 83.52 57.42
N SER A 24 15.79 84.30 58.02
CA SER A 24 15.43 84.21 59.43
C SER A 24 13.94 84.47 59.62
N LEU A 25 13.42 83.91 60.70
CA LEU A 25 12.07 84.12 61.17
C LEU A 25 12.15 84.81 62.53
N ILE A 26 11.47 85.94 62.70
CA ILE A 26 11.47 86.68 63.96
C ILE A 26 10.24 86.26 64.75
N GLN A 27 10.44 85.72 65.94
CA GLN A 27 9.40 85.54 66.93
C GLN A 27 9.42 86.72 67.89
N ALA A 28 8.30 87.42 68.02
CA ALA A 28 8.15 88.58 68.87
C ALA A 28 7.11 88.28 69.96
N ARG A 29 7.43 88.62 71.21
CA ARG A 29 6.56 88.50 72.38
C ARG A 29 6.40 89.86 73.04
N ALA A 30 5.17 90.26 73.35
CA ALA A 30 4.92 91.44 74.15
C ALA A 30 5.34 91.20 75.61
N ILE A 31 6.11 92.12 76.18
CA ILE A 31 6.33 92.21 77.63
C ILE A 31 5.23 93.10 78.19
N ARG A 32 4.54 92.61 79.23
CA ARG A 32 3.49 93.34 79.91
C ARG A 32 3.79 93.40 81.41
N ASP A 33 3.35 94.48 82.06
CA ASP A 33 3.43 94.61 83.52
C ASP A 33 2.38 93.72 84.23
N GLU A 34 2.41 93.66 85.57
CA GLU A 34 1.46 92.88 86.37
C GLU A 34 -0.02 93.34 86.20
N LYS A 35 -0.24 94.54 85.65
CA LYS A 35 -1.56 95.11 85.36
C LYS A 35 -1.98 94.92 83.90
N GLY A 36 -1.17 94.23 83.08
CA GLY A 36 -1.42 93.94 81.67
C GLY A 36 -1.00 95.04 80.68
N ASN A 37 -0.42 96.14 81.13
CA ASN A 37 0.03 97.24 80.27
C ASN A 37 1.27 96.85 79.48
N PHE A 38 1.34 97.28 78.22
CA PHE A 38 2.45 96.99 77.32
C PHE A 38 3.73 97.75 77.71
N LEU A 39 4.81 97.03 78.02
CA LEU A 39 6.12 97.60 78.37
C LEU A 39 7.10 97.59 77.18
N GLY A 40 6.97 96.62 76.27
CA GLY A 40 7.88 96.47 75.14
C GLY A 40 7.77 95.11 74.46
N THR A 41 8.75 94.75 73.64
CA THR A 41 8.80 93.44 72.96
C THR A 41 10.13 92.74 73.18
N VAL A 42 10.10 91.43 73.44
CA VAL A 42 11.27 90.55 73.25
C VAL A 42 11.18 89.94 71.87
N ASN A 43 12.25 90.06 71.09
CA ASN A 43 12.36 89.46 69.76
C ASN A 43 13.44 88.37 69.77
N ALA A 44 13.10 87.18 69.28
CA ALA A 44 14.02 86.08 69.04
C ALA A 44 14.16 85.86 67.53
N VAL A 45 15.40 85.76 67.05
CA VAL A 45 15.70 85.51 65.63
C VAL A 45 15.98 84.02 65.46
N ILE A 46 15.18 83.35 64.63
CA ILE A 46 15.30 81.92 64.33
C ILE A 46 15.94 81.76 62.95
N ASP A 47 17.15 81.18 62.89
CA ASP A 47 17.85 80.91 61.63
C ASP A 47 17.19 79.74 60.88
N LEU A 48 16.67 80.01 59.68
CA LEU A 48 15.99 79.02 58.86
C LEU A 48 16.95 77.94 58.31
N ALA A 49 18.26 78.20 58.31
CA ALA A 49 19.27 77.19 57.95
C ALA A 49 19.26 75.99 58.90
N THR A 50 18.81 76.16 60.14
CA THR A 50 18.66 75.06 61.10
C THR A 50 17.59 74.07 60.64
N PHE A 51 16.44 74.57 60.18
CA PHE A 51 15.39 73.71 59.60
C PHE A 51 15.83 73.08 58.28
N ALA A 52 16.57 73.82 57.45
CA ALA A 52 17.11 73.27 56.20
C ALA A 52 17.97 72.02 56.43
N ARG A 53 18.88 72.06 57.42
CA ARG A 53 19.73 70.91 57.78
C ARG A 53 18.90 69.74 58.32
N TYR A 54 17.93 70.01 59.18
CA TYR A 54 17.06 68.96 59.72
C TYR A 54 16.18 68.31 58.64
N PHE A 55 15.66 69.10 57.70
CA PHE A 55 14.89 68.57 56.58
C PHE A 55 15.76 67.81 55.58
N ALA A 56 17.02 68.19 55.41
CA ALA A 56 17.95 67.50 54.52
C ALA A 56 18.32 66.09 55.02
N SER A 57 18.20 65.81 56.32
CA SER A 57 18.40 64.45 56.85
C SER A 57 17.23 63.50 56.61
N ILE A 58 16.08 64.01 56.14
CA ILE A 58 14.93 63.18 55.80
C ILE A 58 15.12 62.68 54.36
N ASP A 59 15.40 61.39 54.20
CA ASP A 59 15.49 60.78 52.87
C ASP A 59 14.10 60.67 52.25
N THR A 60 13.87 61.48 51.22
CA THR A 60 12.62 61.51 50.45
C THR A 60 12.83 61.00 49.01
N GLY A 61 14.02 60.49 48.71
CA GLY A 61 14.42 60.06 47.37
C GLY A 61 14.50 61.19 46.33
N PRO A 62 14.88 60.87 45.08
CA PRO A 62 14.91 61.82 43.97
C PRO A 62 13.53 62.45 43.71
N GLY A 63 13.50 63.78 43.69
CA GLY A 63 12.26 64.54 43.47
C GLY A 63 11.36 64.65 44.72
N GLY A 64 11.76 64.10 45.86
CA GLY A 64 11.10 64.31 47.15
C GLY A 64 11.26 65.74 47.69
N VAL A 65 10.38 66.14 48.60
CA VAL A 65 10.40 67.49 49.19
C VAL A 65 9.89 67.50 50.63
N VAL A 66 10.50 68.36 51.44
CA VAL A 66 10.03 68.72 52.79
C VAL A 66 9.77 70.23 52.85
N LEU A 67 8.61 70.61 53.36
CA LEU A 67 8.12 71.99 53.42
C LEU A 67 7.74 72.35 54.86
N LEU A 68 8.03 73.58 55.24
CA LEU A 68 7.48 74.24 56.43
C LEU A 68 6.69 75.45 55.96
N ARG A 69 5.41 75.48 56.31
CA ARG A 69 4.48 76.57 55.96
C ARG A 69 3.79 77.05 57.21
N ARG A 70 3.30 78.29 57.15
CA ARG A 70 2.43 78.81 58.20
C ARG A 70 1.04 78.20 58.09
N SER A 71 0.40 77.89 59.21
CA SER A 71 -0.96 77.33 59.25
C SER A 71 -2.07 78.38 59.20
N ASP A 72 -1.75 79.65 59.44
CA ASP A 72 -2.72 80.76 59.46
C ASP A 72 -2.90 81.42 58.08
N ASN A 73 -1.82 81.59 57.31
CA ASN A 73 -1.82 82.26 56.01
C ASN A 73 -1.20 81.43 54.88
N PHE A 74 -0.81 80.18 55.16
CA PHE A 74 -0.29 79.22 54.18
C PHE A 74 0.99 79.63 53.45
N LYS A 75 1.66 80.69 53.92
CA LYS A 75 2.91 81.19 53.33
C LYS A 75 4.06 80.22 53.57
N LEU A 76 4.90 80.04 52.55
CA LEU A 76 6.09 79.19 52.61
C LEU A 76 7.18 79.81 53.48
N ILE A 77 7.63 79.06 54.49
CA ILE A 77 8.71 79.46 55.39
C ILE A 77 10.02 78.77 55.04
N GLN A 78 9.98 77.46 54.73
CA GLN A 78 11.19 76.71 54.36
C GLN A 78 10.84 75.57 53.39
N ARG A 79 11.71 75.30 52.43
CA ARG A 79 11.63 74.18 51.48
C ARG A 79 12.98 73.49 51.34
N GLN A 80 12.99 72.16 51.36
CA GLN A 80 14.16 71.33 51.10
C GLN A 80 13.81 70.21 50.09
N PRO A 81 14.55 70.05 48.98
CA PRO A 81 15.67 70.88 48.52
C PRO A 81 15.22 72.30 48.18
N ARG A 82 16.10 73.30 48.20
CA ARG A 82 15.72 74.69 47.90
C ARG A 82 15.52 74.87 46.38
N LEU A 83 14.44 75.54 45.93
CA LEU A 83 14.15 75.77 44.50
C LEU A 83 14.53 77.20 44.07
N LYS A 84 13.68 78.19 44.36
CA LYS A 84 13.92 79.62 44.07
C LYS A 84 13.71 80.44 45.34
N GLU A 85 14.46 81.53 45.50
CA GLU A 85 14.29 82.44 46.65
C GLU A 85 12.97 83.20 46.62
N THR A 86 12.37 83.36 45.45
CA THR A 86 11.07 84.01 45.24
C THR A 86 9.88 83.23 45.79
N ASP A 87 10.06 81.94 46.12
CA ASP A 87 8.97 81.06 46.56
C ASP A 87 8.65 81.26 48.04
N PHE A 88 9.59 81.82 48.82
CA PHE A 88 9.37 82.14 50.23
C PHE A 88 8.29 83.21 50.37
N ASN A 89 7.49 83.09 51.43
CA ASN A 89 6.31 83.92 51.70
C ASN A 89 5.18 83.84 50.66
N GLN A 90 5.27 82.97 49.65
CA GLN A 90 4.15 82.76 48.73
C GLN A 90 3.07 81.88 49.40
N PRO A 91 1.81 82.36 49.46
CA PRO A 91 0.69 81.58 50.01
C PRO A 91 0.33 80.42 49.09
N LEU A 92 -0.30 79.39 49.63
CA LEU A 92 -0.94 78.36 48.80
C LEU A 92 -2.17 78.93 48.09
N PRO A 93 -2.39 78.57 46.79
CA PRO A 93 -3.63 78.89 46.09
C PRO A 93 -4.86 78.44 46.89
N PRO A 94 -5.97 79.19 46.88
CA PRO A 94 -7.21 78.83 47.60
C PRO A 94 -7.73 77.43 47.24
N ASP A 95 -7.59 77.02 45.98
CA ASP A 95 -8.11 75.74 45.49
C ASP A 95 -7.25 74.53 45.89
N ASN A 96 -6.10 74.75 46.53
CA ASN A 96 -5.18 73.69 46.92
C ASN A 96 -5.78 72.76 47.99
N ASP A 97 -5.73 71.45 47.76
CA ASP A 97 -6.35 70.46 48.65
C ASP A 97 -5.80 70.50 50.09
N ILE A 98 -4.50 70.77 50.27
CA ILE A 98 -3.87 70.85 51.60
C ILE A 98 -4.43 72.03 52.37
N ARG A 99 -4.62 73.16 51.68
CA ARG A 99 -5.18 74.36 52.26
C ARG A 99 -6.62 74.11 52.73
N ARG A 100 -7.47 73.55 51.87
CA ARG A 100 -8.85 73.19 52.23
C ARG A 100 -8.94 72.25 53.43
N ARG A 101 -8.06 71.25 53.51
CA ARG A 101 -8.03 70.28 54.63
C ARG A 101 -7.57 70.92 55.95
N LEU A 102 -6.53 71.76 55.90
CA LEU A 102 -6.08 72.49 57.08
C LEU A 102 -7.09 73.54 57.56
N GLU A 103 -7.78 74.23 56.64
CA GLU A 103 -8.87 75.17 56.95
C GLU A 103 -10.09 74.44 57.54
N ALA A 104 -10.37 73.20 57.10
CA ALA A 104 -11.38 72.32 57.70
C ALA A 104 -11.01 71.81 59.11
N GLY A 105 -9.84 72.18 59.63
CA GLY A 105 -9.38 71.80 60.97
C GLY A 105 -8.63 70.47 61.04
N GLU A 106 -8.27 69.85 59.91
CA GLU A 106 -7.47 68.63 59.94
C GLU A 106 -6.08 68.89 60.52
N TYR A 107 -5.69 68.06 61.49
CA TYR A 107 -4.40 68.19 62.17
C TYR A 107 -3.25 67.50 61.43
N SER A 108 -3.51 66.38 60.76
CA SER A 108 -2.56 65.68 59.90
C SER A 108 -3.29 64.85 58.85
N GLY A 109 -2.68 64.66 57.69
CA GLY A 109 -3.26 63.86 56.62
C GLY A 109 -2.27 63.54 55.52
N SER A 110 -2.62 62.58 54.67
CA SER A 110 -1.87 62.23 53.46
C SER A 110 -2.73 62.47 52.24
N LEU A 111 -2.11 62.91 51.15
CA LEU A 111 -2.77 63.10 49.86
C LEU A 111 -1.79 62.96 48.69
N THR A 112 -2.36 62.70 47.52
CA THR A 112 -1.66 62.81 46.25
C THR A 112 -1.99 64.15 45.63
N TYR A 113 -0.97 64.90 45.21
CA TYR A 113 -1.15 66.22 44.62
C TYR A 113 -0.05 66.51 43.60
N VAL A 114 -0.32 67.47 42.73
CA VAL A 114 0.71 68.10 41.90
C VAL A 114 1.22 69.31 42.65
N ALA A 115 2.52 69.34 42.95
CA ALA A 115 3.08 70.40 43.76
C ALA A 115 3.06 71.74 43.02
N SER A 116 2.46 72.76 43.64
CA SER A 116 2.35 74.11 43.05
C SER A 116 3.70 74.82 42.86
N THR A 117 4.76 74.36 43.53
CA THR A 117 6.09 74.97 43.44
C THR A 117 6.88 74.54 42.20
N ASP A 118 6.66 73.31 41.72
CA ASP A 118 7.51 72.71 40.67
C ASP A 118 6.76 71.75 39.71
N GLY A 119 5.45 71.56 39.86
CA GLY A 119 4.62 70.77 38.95
C GLY A 119 4.77 69.25 39.05
N VAL A 120 5.56 68.73 39.99
CA VAL A 120 5.77 67.28 40.12
C VAL A 120 4.64 66.64 40.92
N GLN A 121 4.13 65.51 40.45
CA GLN A 121 3.13 64.70 41.15
C GLN A 121 3.77 63.97 42.33
N ARG A 122 3.24 64.20 43.53
CA ARG A 122 3.76 63.66 44.77
C ARG A 122 2.66 63.08 45.64
N VAL A 123 3.04 62.08 46.42
CA VAL A 123 2.27 61.62 47.57
C VAL A 123 2.92 62.24 48.79
N GLY A 124 2.20 63.10 49.51
CA GLY A 124 2.73 63.78 50.67
C GLY A 124 1.81 63.77 51.86
N SER A 125 2.44 63.80 53.04
CA SER A 125 1.78 63.88 54.32
C SER A 125 2.10 65.23 54.96
N PHE A 126 1.10 65.84 55.59
CA PHE A 126 1.26 67.07 56.36
C PHE A 126 0.87 66.85 57.83
N LYS A 127 1.47 67.63 58.73
CA LYS A 127 1.14 67.66 60.15
C LYS A 127 1.29 69.07 60.72
N ARG A 128 0.24 69.58 61.34
CA ARG A 128 0.22 70.86 62.07
C ARG A 128 1.01 70.73 63.37
N LEU A 129 1.65 71.82 63.81
CA LEU A 129 2.35 71.88 65.09
C LEU A 129 1.40 72.42 66.17
N ASP A 130 1.36 71.79 67.35
CA ASP A 130 0.40 72.12 68.42
C ASP A 130 0.50 73.58 68.91
N ASN A 131 1.72 73.99 69.27
CA ASN A 131 1.96 75.25 69.98
C ASN A 131 2.44 76.38 69.06
N TYR A 132 2.48 76.15 67.74
CA TYR A 132 3.07 77.07 66.78
C TYR A 132 2.20 77.18 65.51
N PRO A 133 2.11 78.36 64.87
CA PRO A 133 1.30 78.56 63.67
C PRO A 133 2.00 78.02 62.42
N PHE A 134 2.54 76.79 62.48
CA PHE A 134 3.20 76.12 61.37
C PHE A 134 2.67 74.71 61.16
N TYR A 135 2.88 74.20 59.96
CA TYR A 135 2.76 72.78 59.65
C TYR A 135 3.93 72.33 58.79
N VAL A 136 4.33 71.08 58.98
CA VAL A 136 5.38 70.43 58.18
C VAL A 136 4.71 69.51 57.18
N GLN A 137 5.25 69.47 55.97
CA GLN A 137 4.82 68.55 54.94
C GLN A 137 6.03 67.79 54.38
N VAL A 138 5.91 66.48 54.24
CA VAL A 138 6.91 65.59 53.63
C VAL A 138 6.25 64.89 52.46
N ALA A 139 6.88 64.91 51.28
CA ALA A 139 6.30 64.31 50.08
C ALA A 139 7.32 63.59 49.21
N LEU A 140 6.91 62.44 48.66
CA LEU A 140 7.68 61.58 47.78
C LEU A 140 7.20 61.74 46.33
N SER A 141 8.12 61.67 45.35
CA SER A 141 7.75 61.67 43.92
C SER A 141 7.04 60.38 43.53
N ALA A 142 5.96 60.49 42.74
CA ALA A 142 5.24 59.33 42.22
C ALA A 142 6.14 58.40 41.38
N ASP A 143 7.02 58.99 40.55
CA ASP A 143 7.96 58.24 39.70
C ASP A 143 8.90 57.36 40.52
N HIS A 144 9.38 57.89 41.66
CA HIS A 144 10.32 57.17 42.50
C HIS A 144 9.67 56.00 43.23
N TYR A 145 8.45 56.20 43.76
CA TYR A 145 7.71 55.14 44.43
C TYR A 145 7.26 54.05 43.45
N LEU A 146 6.84 54.41 42.23
CA LEU A 146 6.34 53.46 41.23
C LEU A 146 7.44 52.72 40.46
N TYR A 147 8.64 53.29 40.32
CA TYR A 147 9.74 52.70 39.55
C TYR A 147 10.02 51.22 39.90
N ARG A 148 10.02 50.90 41.20
CA ARG A 148 10.25 49.51 41.64
C ARG A 148 9.12 48.59 41.19
N TRP A 149 7.88 49.04 41.30
CA TRP A 149 6.70 48.27 40.96
C TRP A 149 6.60 48.00 39.45
N GLU A 150 6.93 48.99 38.61
CA GLU A 150 6.96 48.82 37.15
C GLU A 150 8.01 47.78 36.72
N LYS A 151 9.21 47.83 37.32
CA LYS A 151 10.30 46.91 37.02
C LYS A 151 10.02 45.47 37.47
N GLU A 152 9.41 45.28 38.62
CA GLU A 152 9.02 43.95 39.11
C GLU A 152 7.85 43.37 38.29
N SER A 153 6.84 44.19 37.97
CA SER A 153 5.69 43.77 37.18
C SER A 153 6.06 43.36 35.75
N THR A 154 6.95 44.12 35.10
CA THR A 154 7.45 43.77 33.75
C THR A 154 8.20 42.44 33.73
N ARG A 155 9.03 42.16 34.74
CA ARG A 155 9.72 40.86 34.86
C ARG A 155 8.74 39.71 35.04
N ALA A 156 7.73 39.88 35.88
CA ALA A 156 6.72 38.86 36.12
C ALA A 156 5.91 38.53 34.85
N ILE A 157 5.52 39.56 34.08
CA ILE A 157 4.79 39.39 32.81
C ILE A 157 5.60 38.55 31.81
N VAL A 158 6.90 38.86 31.65
CA VAL A 158 7.76 38.10 30.72
C VAL A 158 7.84 36.62 31.12
N LEU A 159 8.02 36.32 32.41
CA LEU A 159 8.07 34.94 32.90
C LEU A 159 6.76 34.19 32.64
N VAL A 160 5.61 34.81 32.89
CA VAL A 160 4.30 34.18 32.62
C VAL A 160 4.10 33.90 31.14
N ILE A 161 4.46 34.83 30.25
CA ILE A 161 4.36 34.62 28.81
C ILE A 161 5.26 33.46 28.37
N THR A 162 6.50 33.40 28.84
CA THR A 162 7.41 32.30 28.49
C THR A 162 6.89 30.94 28.97
N LEU A 163 6.31 30.88 30.18
CA LEU A 163 5.69 29.67 30.71
C LEU A 163 4.50 29.23 29.85
N LEU A 164 3.60 30.15 29.50
CA LEU A 164 2.42 29.84 28.66
C LEU A 164 2.83 29.33 27.28
N VAL A 165 3.83 29.95 26.63
CA VAL A 165 4.36 29.48 25.34
C VAL A 165 4.97 28.07 25.48
N SER A 166 5.73 27.80 26.55
CA SER A 166 6.32 26.48 26.78
C SER A 166 5.26 25.39 26.97
N ILE A 167 4.19 25.69 27.71
CA ILE A 167 3.05 24.78 27.93
C ILE A 167 2.31 24.54 26.62
N ALA A 168 2.06 25.58 25.81
CA ALA A 168 1.41 25.45 24.52
C ALA A 168 2.20 24.55 23.55
N ILE A 169 3.53 24.70 23.49
CA ILE A 169 4.42 23.84 22.69
C ILE A 169 4.35 22.38 23.18
N LEU A 170 4.35 22.15 24.49
CA LEU A 170 4.28 20.81 25.07
C LEU A 170 2.93 20.13 24.77
N LEU A 171 1.83 20.85 24.91
CA LEU A 171 0.48 20.38 24.56
C LEU A 171 0.37 20.07 23.07
N TRP A 172 0.92 20.93 22.21
CA TRP A 172 0.94 20.71 20.76
C TRP A 172 1.69 19.41 20.39
N ARG A 173 2.87 19.17 20.98
CA ARG A 173 3.63 17.92 20.78
C ARG A 173 2.87 16.68 21.24
N LEU A 174 2.19 16.75 22.38
CA LEU A 174 1.39 15.63 22.91
C LEU A 174 0.22 15.28 22.00
N LEU A 175 -0.47 16.29 21.47
CA LEU A 175 -1.56 16.09 20.51
C LEU A 175 -1.05 15.49 19.20
N GLN A 176 0.07 15.99 18.69
CA GLN A 176 0.67 15.50 17.44
C GLN A 176 1.11 14.04 17.55
N SER A 177 1.72 13.65 18.68
CA SER A 177 2.12 12.25 18.92
C SER A 177 0.92 11.31 18.92
N ARG A 178 -0.20 11.70 19.56
CA ARG A 178 -1.44 10.90 19.54
C ARG A 178 -2.02 10.73 18.14
N HIS A 179 -1.99 11.79 17.32
CA HIS A 179 -2.46 11.72 15.94
C HIS A 179 -1.60 10.77 15.09
N GLN A 180 -0.28 10.82 15.22
CA GLN A 180 0.62 9.92 14.48
C GLN A 180 0.38 8.44 14.84
N THR A 181 0.21 8.11 16.12
CA THR A 181 -0.07 6.72 16.53
C THR A 181 -1.40 6.22 15.96
N ALA A 182 -2.45 7.05 15.99
CA ALA A 182 -3.74 6.70 15.43
C ALA A 182 -3.68 6.51 13.91
N GLU A 183 -2.96 7.38 13.20
CA GLU A 183 -2.81 7.31 11.75
C GLU A 183 -2.02 6.06 11.30
N ILE A 184 -0.91 5.75 11.97
CA ILE A 184 -0.11 4.55 11.70
C ILE A 184 -0.95 3.29 11.94
N SER A 185 -1.69 3.21 13.06
CA SER A 185 -2.55 2.07 13.36
C SER A 185 -3.65 1.88 12.31
N ALA A 186 -4.35 2.97 11.93
CA ALA A 186 -5.38 2.94 10.89
C ALA A 186 -4.80 2.57 9.52
N ARG A 187 -3.58 3.00 9.20
CA ARG A 187 -2.89 2.66 7.95
C ARG A 187 -2.49 1.19 7.91
N LEU A 188 -1.93 0.65 8.99
CA LEU A 188 -1.61 -0.78 9.11
C LEU A 188 -2.87 -1.65 8.99
N GLU A 189 -3.98 -1.23 9.61
CA GLU A 189 -5.27 -1.93 9.49
C GLU A 189 -5.79 -1.92 8.04
N LYS A 190 -5.71 -0.79 7.34
CA LYS A 190 -6.09 -0.70 5.91
C LYS A 190 -5.24 -1.57 5.01
N ILE A 191 -3.92 -1.59 5.22
CA ILE A 191 -3.00 -2.45 4.44
C ILE A 191 -3.32 -3.92 4.71
N SER A 192 -3.49 -4.29 5.98
CA SER A 192 -3.82 -5.65 6.41
C SER A 192 -5.14 -6.14 5.79
N LYS A 193 -6.16 -5.29 5.66
CA LYS A 193 -7.46 -5.66 5.05
C LYS A 193 -7.43 -5.81 3.52
N ASN A 194 -6.47 -5.19 2.85
CA ASN A 194 -6.42 -5.14 1.38
C ASN A 194 -5.42 -6.12 0.76
N ILE A 195 -4.54 -6.74 1.55
CA ILE A 195 -3.65 -7.78 1.03
C ILE A 195 -4.46 -9.09 0.91
N PRO A 196 -4.52 -9.70 -0.29
CA PRO A 196 -5.31 -10.90 -0.54
C PRO A 196 -4.67 -12.15 0.09
N GLY A 197 -4.86 -12.31 1.40
CA GLY A 197 -4.36 -13.42 2.20
C GLY A 197 -4.53 -13.16 3.69
N VAL A 198 -3.83 -13.94 4.53
CA VAL A 198 -3.79 -13.79 5.98
C VAL A 198 -2.41 -13.32 6.37
N ILE A 199 -2.30 -12.11 6.90
CA ILE A 199 -1.15 -11.73 7.73
C ILE A 199 -1.41 -12.24 9.14
N TYR A 200 -0.44 -12.94 9.72
CA TYR A 200 -0.60 -13.56 11.02
C TYR A 200 0.69 -13.55 11.84
N GLN A 201 0.49 -13.66 13.14
CA GLN A 201 1.50 -14.11 14.08
C GLN A 201 1.05 -15.47 14.60
N PHE A 202 1.91 -16.47 14.48
CA PHE A 202 1.68 -17.79 15.04
C PHE A 202 2.67 -18.00 16.19
N GLN A 203 2.18 -18.40 17.36
CA GLN A 203 3.02 -18.64 18.53
C GLN A 203 2.89 -20.09 18.96
N ARG A 204 4.03 -20.72 19.25
CA ARG A 204 4.07 -22.06 19.81
C ARG A 204 4.95 -22.07 21.04
N TRP A 205 4.44 -22.67 22.11
CA TRP A 205 5.15 -22.79 23.37
C TRP A 205 5.79 -24.18 23.51
N PRO A 206 6.78 -24.34 24.41
CA PRO A 206 7.49 -25.61 24.62
C PRO A 206 6.59 -26.79 25.02
N ASP A 207 5.44 -26.53 25.64
CA ASP A 207 4.42 -27.52 26.03
C ASP A 207 3.53 -27.98 24.86
N GLY A 208 3.78 -27.49 23.64
CA GLY A 208 3.10 -27.92 22.41
C GLY A 208 1.81 -27.16 22.12
N ARG A 209 1.29 -26.35 23.06
CA ARG A 209 0.19 -25.42 22.77
C ARG A 209 0.63 -24.43 21.69
N SER A 210 -0.32 -24.04 20.85
CA SER A 210 -0.09 -23.04 19.82
C SER A 210 -1.33 -22.18 19.60
N ALA A 211 -1.12 -20.96 19.15
CA ALA A 211 -2.16 -19.97 18.93
C ALA A 211 -1.76 -19.01 17.81
N PHE A 212 -2.72 -18.21 17.35
CA PHE A 212 -2.46 -17.09 16.45
C PHE A 212 -2.70 -15.77 17.18
N PRO A 213 -1.76 -15.25 18.00
CA PRO A 213 -1.97 -14.01 18.78
C PRO A 213 -2.50 -12.84 17.97
N TYR A 214 -2.10 -12.77 16.70
CA TYR A 214 -2.63 -11.85 15.70
C TYR A 214 -2.97 -12.61 14.42
N ALA A 215 -4.15 -12.34 13.86
CA ALA A 215 -4.50 -12.73 12.51
C ALA A 215 -5.35 -11.61 11.88
N SER A 216 -4.99 -11.22 10.67
CA SER A 216 -5.80 -10.31 9.87
C SER A 216 -7.17 -10.90 9.56
N GLU A 217 -8.12 -10.04 9.18
CA GLU A 217 -9.50 -10.45 8.86
C GLU A 217 -9.57 -11.41 7.66
N GLY A 218 -8.52 -11.47 6.83
CA GLY A 218 -8.38 -12.43 5.73
C GLY A 218 -8.48 -13.90 6.16
N ILE A 219 -8.24 -14.22 7.45
CA ILE A 219 -8.40 -15.58 7.99
C ILE A 219 -9.84 -16.11 7.84
N ARG A 220 -10.85 -15.23 7.83
CA ARG A 220 -12.25 -15.60 7.57
C ARG A 220 -12.44 -16.10 6.16
N GLN A 221 -11.82 -15.42 5.21
CA GLN A 221 -11.93 -15.80 3.82
C GLN A 221 -11.16 -17.10 3.60
N ILE A 222 -9.91 -17.19 4.06
CA ILE A 222 -8.99 -18.31 3.80
C ILE A 222 -9.39 -19.61 4.51
N TYR A 223 -9.65 -19.55 5.82
CA TYR A 223 -9.94 -20.74 6.64
C TYR A 223 -11.39 -20.83 7.13
N GLY A 224 -12.23 -19.82 6.90
CA GLY A 224 -13.63 -19.83 7.34
C GLY A 224 -13.85 -19.54 8.82
N MET A 225 -12.85 -18.96 9.50
CA MET A 225 -12.87 -18.70 10.96
C MET A 225 -12.49 -17.26 11.28
N THR A 226 -12.82 -16.80 12.48
CA THR A 226 -12.56 -15.42 12.91
C THR A 226 -11.22 -15.31 13.65
N PRO A 227 -10.54 -14.15 13.62
CA PRO A 227 -9.32 -13.93 14.40
C PRO A 227 -9.49 -14.27 15.89
N ALA A 228 -10.67 -13.99 16.47
CA ALA A 228 -10.96 -14.25 17.88
C ALA A 228 -10.98 -15.75 18.22
N GLN A 229 -11.35 -16.62 17.26
CA GLN A 229 -11.38 -18.07 17.48
C GLN A 229 -9.99 -18.67 17.57
N VAL A 230 -9.01 -18.10 16.85
CA VAL A 230 -7.64 -18.62 16.78
C VAL A 230 -6.67 -17.91 17.72
N GLN A 231 -7.10 -16.80 18.34
CA GLN A 231 -6.23 -15.92 19.13
C GLN A 231 -5.52 -16.63 20.28
N LYS A 232 -6.18 -17.62 20.88
CA LYS A 232 -5.68 -18.37 22.04
C LYS A 232 -5.44 -19.84 21.76
N ASP A 233 -5.89 -20.35 20.61
CA ASP A 233 -5.82 -21.76 20.25
C ASP A 233 -5.78 -21.93 18.73
N ALA A 234 -4.74 -22.58 18.22
CA ALA A 234 -4.56 -22.87 16.80
C ALA A 234 -5.28 -24.17 16.34
N SER A 235 -5.86 -24.95 17.26
CA SER A 235 -6.58 -26.21 16.96
C SER A 235 -7.64 -26.08 15.84
N PRO A 236 -8.42 -24.98 15.76
CA PRO A 236 -9.37 -24.79 14.66
C PRO A 236 -8.71 -24.76 13.27
N VAL A 237 -7.48 -24.23 13.17
CA VAL A 237 -6.73 -24.19 11.90
C VAL A 237 -6.24 -25.60 11.54
N TYR A 238 -5.71 -26.36 12.50
CA TYR A 238 -5.30 -27.73 12.25
C TYR A 238 -6.48 -28.62 11.83
N ALA A 239 -7.68 -28.40 12.37
CA ALA A 239 -8.87 -29.19 12.05
C ALA A 239 -9.33 -29.04 10.59
N VAL A 240 -9.00 -27.93 9.93
CA VAL A 240 -9.34 -27.70 8.52
C VAL A 240 -8.20 -28.04 7.56
N LEU A 241 -7.01 -28.42 8.04
CA LEU A 241 -5.94 -28.87 7.17
C LEU A 241 -6.24 -30.27 6.60
N HIS A 242 -5.82 -30.52 5.37
CA HIS A 242 -5.99 -31.82 4.74
C HIS A 242 -5.21 -32.90 5.50
N PRO A 243 -5.80 -34.09 5.79
CA PRO A 243 -5.17 -35.13 6.58
C PRO A 243 -3.76 -35.54 6.13
N ASP A 244 -3.57 -35.70 4.81
CA ASP A 244 -2.26 -36.04 4.22
C ASP A 244 -1.18 -34.97 4.44
N ASP A 245 -1.57 -33.70 4.63
CA ASP A 245 -0.63 -32.58 4.74
C ASP A 245 -0.29 -32.25 6.20
N LEU A 246 -1.10 -32.69 7.17
CA LEU A 246 -0.95 -32.37 8.60
C LEU A 246 0.44 -32.71 9.16
N SER A 247 0.87 -33.97 9.00
CA SER A 247 2.14 -34.45 9.54
C SER A 247 3.33 -33.70 8.93
N ARG A 248 3.26 -33.41 7.63
CA ARG A 248 4.30 -32.67 6.90
C ARG A 248 4.38 -31.21 7.37
N VAL A 249 3.24 -30.52 7.45
CA VAL A 249 3.19 -29.12 7.92
C VAL A 249 3.73 -29.02 9.34
N ALA A 250 3.30 -29.92 10.25
CA ALA A 250 3.78 -29.94 11.64
C ALA A 250 5.30 -30.17 11.72
N GLN A 251 5.83 -31.11 10.92
CA GLN A 251 7.27 -31.36 10.84
C GLN A 251 8.05 -30.14 10.34
N ARG A 252 7.55 -29.45 9.31
CA ARG A 252 8.22 -28.25 8.79
C ARG A 252 8.19 -27.08 9.78
N ILE A 253 7.10 -26.93 10.53
CA ILE A 253 7.03 -25.96 11.63
C ILE A 253 8.07 -26.31 12.71
N GLU A 254 8.22 -27.59 13.06
CA GLU A 254 9.23 -28.05 14.02
C GLU A 254 10.66 -27.77 13.55
N ILE A 255 10.97 -28.05 12.28
CA ILE A 255 12.29 -27.76 11.70
C ILE A 255 12.57 -26.25 11.75
N SER A 256 11.59 -25.42 11.38
CA SER A 256 11.71 -23.96 11.46
C SER A 256 11.90 -23.46 12.91
N ALA A 257 11.19 -24.07 13.87
CA ALA A 257 11.31 -23.72 15.30
C ALA A 257 12.70 -24.02 15.85
N THR A 258 13.28 -25.15 15.45
CA THR A 258 14.57 -25.65 15.95
C THR A 258 15.77 -24.97 15.29
N HIS A 259 15.68 -24.67 14.00
CA HIS A 259 16.79 -24.10 13.22
C HIS A 259 16.69 -22.57 13.05
N LEU A 260 15.56 -21.95 13.45
CA LEU A 260 15.24 -20.54 13.19
C LEU A 260 15.27 -20.17 11.70
N GLU A 261 15.00 -21.13 10.84
CA GLU A 261 14.91 -20.91 9.40
C GLU A 261 13.51 -20.45 9.00
N ARG A 262 13.43 -19.69 7.89
CA ARG A 262 12.16 -19.28 7.31
C ARG A 262 11.28 -20.51 7.03
N TRP A 263 10.08 -20.52 7.59
CA TRP A 263 9.07 -21.50 7.25
C TRP A 263 8.43 -21.11 5.91
N HIS A 264 8.28 -22.08 5.02
CA HIS A 264 7.59 -21.91 3.75
C HIS A 264 6.98 -23.24 3.35
N ASP A 265 5.68 -23.31 3.09
CA ASP A 265 5.04 -24.56 2.68
C ASP A 265 3.78 -24.36 1.83
N GLN A 266 3.50 -25.33 0.95
CA GLN A 266 2.24 -25.41 0.19
C GLN A 266 1.42 -26.59 0.70
N TYR A 267 0.16 -26.36 1.05
CA TYR A 267 -0.71 -27.36 1.66
C TYR A 267 -2.17 -27.11 1.37
N ARG A 268 -3.00 -28.14 1.58
CA ARG A 268 -4.43 -28.09 1.33
C ARG A 268 -5.21 -27.79 2.61
N ALA A 269 -6.21 -26.93 2.49
CA ALA A 269 -7.22 -26.69 3.53
C ALA A 269 -8.62 -27.07 3.00
N ILE A 270 -9.43 -27.68 3.86
CA ILE A 270 -10.78 -28.14 3.61
C ILE A 270 -11.75 -27.17 4.31
N LEU A 271 -12.49 -26.38 3.53
CA LEU A 271 -13.49 -25.45 4.06
C LEU A 271 -14.77 -26.18 4.52
N PRO A 272 -15.65 -25.52 5.32
CA PRO A 272 -16.86 -26.14 5.87
C PRO A 272 -17.82 -26.79 4.85
N HIS A 273 -17.76 -26.44 3.57
CA HIS A 273 -18.52 -27.08 2.48
C HIS A 273 -17.74 -28.15 1.71
N GLY A 274 -16.60 -28.64 2.23
CA GLY A 274 -15.78 -29.68 1.62
C GLY A 274 -14.94 -29.23 0.40
N GLN A 275 -14.88 -27.93 0.11
CA GLN A 275 -14.01 -27.44 -0.97
C GLN A 275 -12.57 -27.44 -0.48
N ILE A 276 -11.69 -27.96 -1.33
CA ILE A 276 -10.25 -27.93 -1.10
C ILE A 276 -9.69 -26.62 -1.66
N ARG A 277 -8.90 -25.92 -0.86
CA ARG A 277 -8.05 -24.82 -1.32
C ARG A 277 -6.59 -25.17 -1.14
N TRP A 278 -5.78 -24.76 -2.09
CA TRP A 278 -4.33 -24.78 -1.98
C TRP A 278 -3.86 -23.47 -1.38
N LEU A 279 -3.17 -23.55 -0.26
CA LEU A 279 -2.63 -22.41 0.46
C LEU A 279 -1.10 -22.47 0.40
N GLU A 280 -0.49 -21.32 0.22
CA GLU A 280 0.95 -21.14 0.36
C GLU A 280 1.21 -20.21 1.55
N GLY A 281 1.92 -20.75 2.54
CA GLY A 281 2.28 -20.04 3.75
C GLY A 281 3.78 -19.79 3.80
N GLU A 282 4.15 -18.61 4.27
CA GLU A 282 5.53 -18.24 4.54
C GLU A 282 5.63 -17.44 5.83
N ALA A 283 6.63 -17.75 6.67
CA ALA A 283 6.81 -17.06 7.94
C ALA A 283 8.26 -17.06 8.42
N THR A 284 8.63 -16.00 9.14
CA THR A 284 9.94 -15.87 9.78
C THR A 284 9.82 -16.11 11.28
N PRO A 285 10.57 -17.07 11.86
CA PRO A 285 10.56 -17.34 13.29
C PRO A 285 11.37 -16.32 14.09
N GLU A 286 10.97 -16.12 15.34
CA GLU A 286 11.62 -15.30 16.35
C GLU A 286 11.47 -16.01 17.72
N HIS A 287 12.57 -16.20 18.45
CA HIS A 287 12.49 -16.68 19.83
C HIS A 287 12.04 -15.58 20.77
N LEU A 288 11.07 -15.90 21.63
CA LEU A 288 10.64 -15.01 22.69
C LEU A 288 11.32 -15.36 24.03
N PRO A 289 11.46 -14.37 24.95
CA PRO A 289 12.08 -14.59 26.25
C PRO A 289 11.40 -15.65 27.14
N ASP A 290 10.14 -15.99 26.87
CA ASP A 290 9.38 -17.03 27.57
C ASP A 290 9.68 -18.46 27.06
N GLY A 291 10.62 -18.60 26.13
CA GLY A 291 10.99 -19.87 25.50
C GLY A 291 10.07 -20.31 24.37
N SER A 292 9.04 -19.53 24.05
CA SER A 292 8.19 -19.77 22.87
C SER A 292 8.85 -19.29 21.58
N VAL A 293 8.33 -19.76 20.46
CA VAL A 293 8.70 -19.28 19.12
C VAL A 293 7.50 -18.57 18.53
N LEU A 294 7.72 -17.36 18.01
CA LEU A 294 6.74 -16.53 17.32
C LEU A 294 7.12 -16.45 15.84
N TRP A 295 6.19 -16.77 14.95
CA TRP A 295 6.35 -16.63 13.52
C TRP A 295 5.53 -15.46 13.03
N HIS A 296 6.15 -14.54 12.30
CA HIS A 296 5.45 -13.49 11.56
C HIS A 296 5.32 -13.95 10.12
N GLY A 297 4.10 -14.11 9.63
CA GLY A 297 3.86 -14.78 8.36
C GLY A 297 2.70 -14.24 7.54
N TYR A 298 2.67 -14.73 6.31
CA TYR A 298 1.65 -14.48 5.32
C TYR A 298 1.20 -15.80 4.68
N ILE A 299 -0.12 -16.00 4.59
CA ILE A 299 -0.73 -17.15 3.89
C ILE A 299 -1.62 -16.62 2.79
N HIS A 300 -1.51 -17.14 1.58
CA HIS A 300 -2.41 -16.77 0.49
C HIS A 300 -2.91 -17.99 -0.26
N ASP A 301 -3.99 -17.79 -1.01
CA ASP A 301 -4.64 -18.82 -1.80
C ASP A 301 -3.98 -18.94 -3.19
N ILE A 302 -3.45 -20.12 -3.49
CA ILE A 302 -2.85 -20.48 -4.76
C ILE A 302 -3.70 -21.51 -5.54
N THR A 303 -4.98 -21.67 -5.19
CA THR A 303 -5.90 -22.65 -5.80
C THR A 303 -6.05 -22.43 -7.30
N GLU A 304 -6.26 -21.20 -7.75
CA GLU A 304 -6.39 -20.91 -9.18
C GLU A 304 -5.10 -21.19 -9.95
N GLN A 305 -3.95 -20.86 -9.36
CA GLN A 305 -2.65 -21.21 -9.93
C GLN A 305 -2.49 -22.73 -10.07
N LYS A 306 -2.83 -23.51 -9.04
CA LYS A 306 -2.77 -24.97 -9.09
C LYS A 306 -3.75 -25.58 -10.08
N LYS A 307 -4.95 -25.00 -10.25
CA LYS A 307 -5.90 -25.42 -11.29
C LYS A 307 -5.36 -25.17 -12.69
N LEU A 308 -4.74 -24.02 -12.94
CA LEU A 308 -4.13 -23.70 -14.23
C LEU A 308 -2.94 -24.61 -14.54
N GLU A 309 -2.07 -24.84 -13.55
CA GLU A 309 -0.96 -25.79 -13.66
C GLU A 309 -1.48 -27.19 -14.00
N HIS A 310 -2.47 -27.69 -13.26
CA HIS A 310 -3.07 -28.99 -13.52
C HIS A 310 -3.79 -29.06 -14.88
N ALA A 311 -4.50 -28.00 -15.28
CA ALA A 311 -5.19 -27.94 -16.57
C ALA A 311 -4.19 -27.96 -17.74
N ARG A 312 -3.07 -27.24 -17.61
CA ARG A 312 -1.97 -27.27 -18.58
C ARG A 312 -1.38 -28.68 -18.68
N ASP A 313 -1.08 -29.31 -17.55
CA ASP A 313 -0.49 -30.63 -17.52
C ASP A 313 -1.46 -31.69 -18.07
N GLN A 314 -2.76 -31.58 -17.76
CA GLN A 314 -3.80 -32.40 -18.37
C GLN A 314 -3.93 -32.18 -19.88
N ALA A 315 -3.85 -30.94 -20.36
CA ALA A 315 -3.91 -30.64 -21.79
C ALA A 315 -2.71 -31.24 -22.53
N ALA A 316 -1.49 -31.10 -21.98
CA ALA A 316 -0.29 -31.72 -22.52
C ALA A 316 -0.41 -33.25 -22.54
N ALA A 317 -0.83 -33.86 -21.43
CA ALA A 317 -1.03 -35.31 -21.34
C ALA A 317 -2.08 -35.83 -22.35
N LYS A 318 -3.17 -35.08 -22.57
CA LYS A 318 -4.19 -35.42 -23.58
C LYS A 318 -3.63 -35.38 -25.00
N ILE A 319 -2.84 -34.37 -25.35
CA ILE A 319 -2.21 -34.26 -26.69
C ILE A 319 -1.25 -35.45 -26.90
N HIS A 320 -0.39 -35.74 -25.92
CA HIS A 320 0.51 -36.89 -25.99
C HIS A 320 -0.26 -38.21 -26.13
N ALA A 321 -1.31 -38.42 -25.34
CA ALA A 321 -2.15 -39.62 -25.41
C ALA A 321 -2.81 -39.80 -26.78
N VAL A 322 -3.31 -38.72 -27.41
CA VAL A 322 -3.89 -38.78 -28.76
C VAL A 322 -2.83 -39.13 -29.79
N LEU A 323 -1.66 -38.49 -29.76
CA LEU A 323 -0.58 -38.73 -30.73
C LEU A 323 0.05 -40.13 -30.58
N ASP A 324 0.12 -40.64 -29.36
CA ASP A 324 0.63 -41.98 -29.06
C ASP A 324 -0.38 -43.09 -29.37
N ALA A 325 -1.68 -42.78 -29.40
CA ALA A 325 -2.73 -43.71 -29.83
C ALA A 325 -2.83 -43.83 -31.37
N LEU A 326 -2.19 -42.94 -32.13
CA LEU A 326 -2.14 -43.05 -33.59
C LEU A 326 -1.25 -44.23 -33.99
N GLU A 327 -1.79 -45.13 -34.83
CA GLU A 327 -1.03 -46.22 -35.44
C GLU A 327 0.01 -45.71 -36.46
N GLY A 328 -0.14 -44.47 -36.92
CA GLY A 328 0.83 -43.82 -37.80
C GLY A 328 2.13 -43.43 -37.07
N LEU A 329 3.23 -43.50 -37.81
CA LEU A 329 4.51 -42.93 -37.41
C LEU A 329 4.43 -41.42 -37.56
N VAL A 330 4.50 -40.68 -36.46
CA VAL A 330 4.39 -39.22 -36.46
C VAL A 330 5.68 -38.61 -35.98
N TYR A 331 6.25 -37.70 -36.76
CA TYR A 331 7.34 -36.86 -36.29
C TYR A 331 7.23 -35.44 -36.81
N VAL A 332 7.83 -34.52 -36.05
CA VAL A 332 8.03 -33.14 -36.45
C VAL A 332 9.52 -32.88 -36.55
N SER A 333 9.94 -32.21 -37.62
CA SER A 333 11.33 -31.80 -37.81
C SER A 333 11.45 -30.37 -38.31
N ASP A 334 12.54 -29.73 -37.94
CA ASP A 334 12.91 -28.41 -38.43
C ASP A 334 13.16 -28.44 -39.95
N LEU A 335 12.63 -27.46 -40.69
CA LEU A 335 12.69 -27.44 -42.16
C LEU A 335 14.12 -27.22 -42.69
N ASP A 336 14.92 -26.44 -41.97
CA ASP A 336 16.27 -26.05 -42.39
C ASP A 336 17.31 -27.06 -41.92
N THR A 337 17.34 -27.31 -40.62
CA THR A 337 18.35 -28.18 -39.98
C THR A 337 18.02 -29.65 -40.07
N HIS A 338 16.78 -30.00 -40.44
CA HIS A 338 16.27 -31.38 -40.47
C HIS A 338 16.29 -32.08 -39.11
N GLN A 339 16.44 -31.33 -38.01
CA GLN A 339 16.47 -31.87 -36.67
C GLN A 339 15.05 -32.29 -36.24
N ILE A 340 14.90 -33.50 -35.70
CA ILE A 340 13.63 -34.00 -35.17
C ILE A 340 13.33 -33.28 -33.86
N LEU A 341 12.19 -32.60 -33.80
CA LEU A 341 11.70 -31.83 -32.65
C LEU A 341 10.70 -32.64 -31.82
N TYR A 342 9.99 -33.57 -32.45
CA TYR A 342 9.02 -34.44 -31.81
C TYR A 342 8.91 -35.76 -32.57
N ALA A 343 8.70 -36.86 -31.86
CA ALA A 343 8.38 -38.17 -32.41
C ALA A 343 7.37 -38.85 -31.48
N ASN A 344 6.27 -39.40 -32.02
CA ASN A 344 5.31 -40.14 -31.21
C ASN A 344 5.87 -41.48 -30.74
N LYS A 345 5.23 -42.08 -29.73
CA LYS A 345 5.68 -43.34 -29.14
C LYS A 345 5.73 -44.49 -30.15
N THR A 346 4.80 -44.53 -31.12
CA THR A 346 4.79 -45.53 -32.20
C THR A 346 6.09 -45.51 -32.99
N LEU A 347 6.59 -44.32 -33.36
CA LEU A 347 7.88 -44.18 -34.04
C LEU A 347 9.06 -44.53 -33.11
N GLN A 348 9.05 -44.00 -31.89
CA GLN A 348 10.13 -44.25 -30.92
C GLN A 348 10.30 -45.72 -30.56
N ASN A 349 9.22 -46.51 -30.52
CA ASN A 349 9.29 -47.95 -30.28
C ASN A 349 10.08 -48.69 -31.37
N ILE A 350 10.14 -48.14 -32.59
CA ILE A 350 10.85 -48.72 -33.72
C ILE A 350 12.29 -48.18 -33.78
N THR A 351 12.46 -46.87 -33.56
CA THR A 351 13.74 -46.18 -33.81
C THR A 351 14.58 -45.92 -32.55
N GLY A 352 14.00 -46.09 -31.36
CA GLY A 352 14.53 -45.55 -30.12
C GLY A 352 14.34 -44.03 -30.01
N GLU A 353 15.05 -43.42 -29.07
CA GLU A 353 14.99 -41.98 -28.82
C GLU A 353 15.77 -41.19 -29.88
N ILE A 354 15.03 -40.58 -30.80
CA ILE A 354 15.57 -39.86 -31.97
C ILE A 354 15.35 -38.35 -31.93
N VAL A 355 14.71 -37.82 -30.89
CA VAL A 355 14.51 -36.37 -30.74
C VAL A 355 15.86 -35.68 -30.58
N GLY A 356 16.05 -34.56 -31.29
CA GLY A 356 17.31 -33.84 -31.37
C GLY A 356 18.28 -34.37 -32.44
N GLN A 357 17.99 -35.51 -33.08
CA GLN A 357 18.81 -36.06 -34.17
C GLN A 357 18.32 -35.60 -35.54
N VAL A 358 19.13 -35.77 -36.59
CA VAL A 358 18.80 -35.36 -37.95
C VAL A 358 17.97 -36.42 -38.66
N CYS A 359 16.80 -36.05 -39.20
CA CYS A 359 15.78 -37.00 -39.65
C CYS A 359 16.28 -38.01 -40.68
N TRP A 360 17.01 -37.58 -41.71
CA TRP A 360 17.53 -38.46 -42.75
C TRP A 360 18.71 -39.32 -42.30
N GLN A 361 19.36 -39.03 -41.16
CA GLN A 361 20.42 -39.87 -40.60
C GLN A 361 19.84 -41.04 -39.79
N VAL A 362 18.77 -40.79 -39.05
CA VAL A 362 18.16 -41.78 -38.15
C VAL A 362 17.03 -42.58 -38.79
N LEU A 363 16.22 -41.95 -39.66
CA LEU A 363 15.07 -42.61 -40.30
C LEU A 363 15.42 -43.28 -41.62
N GLN A 364 16.61 -43.02 -42.18
CA GLN A 364 17.08 -43.59 -43.44
C GLN A 364 18.49 -44.12 -43.26
N THR A 365 18.77 -45.34 -43.75
CA THR A 365 20.11 -45.92 -43.61
C THR A 365 21.05 -45.46 -44.73
N GLY A 366 22.28 -45.10 -44.35
CA GLY A 366 23.37 -44.84 -45.30
C GLY A 366 23.31 -43.49 -46.01
N MET A 367 22.35 -42.63 -45.66
CA MET A 367 22.26 -41.28 -46.19
C MET A 367 23.34 -40.37 -45.57
N ARG A 368 23.99 -39.55 -46.41
CA ARG A 368 24.94 -38.49 -45.99
C ARG A 368 24.44 -37.07 -46.31
N LYS A 369 23.31 -36.98 -47.01
CA LYS A 369 22.63 -35.75 -47.43
C LYS A 369 21.12 -35.94 -47.23
N PRO A 370 20.32 -34.86 -47.23
CA PRO A 370 18.87 -34.97 -47.26
C PRO A 370 18.39 -35.91 -48.37
N CYS A 371 17.31 -36.65 -48.10
CA CYS A 371 16.77 -37.66 -49.00
C CYS A 371 16.45 -37.06 -50.38
N ASP A 372 16.75 -37.78 -51.47
CA ASP A 372 16.41 -37.31 -52.83
C ASP A 372 14.89 -37.19 -53.04
N PHE A 373 14.11 -37.94 -52.26
CA PHE A 373 12.64 -37.87 -52.23
C PHE A 373 12.08 -36.90 -51.17
N CYS A 374 12.93 -36.11 -50.50
CA CYS A 374 12.48 -35.19 -49.46
C CYS A 374 11.48 -34.17 -50.01
N THR A 375 10.33 -34.03 -49.35
CA THR A 375 9.28 -33.10 -49.77
C THR A 375 9.48 -31.68 -49.25
N ASN A 376 10.44 -31.43 -48.33
CA ASN A 376 10.68 -30.11 -47.72
C ASN A 376 10.68 -28.93 -48.72
N PRO A 377 11.37 -29.00 -49.88
CA PRO A 377 11.41 -27.88 -50.83
C PRO A 377 10.04 -27.51 -51.42
N ARG A 378 9.02 -28.38 -51.28
CA ARG A 378 7.67 -28.20 -51.81
C ARG A 378 6.64 -27.88 -50.74
N LEU A 379 7.00 -27.90 -49.45
CA LEU A 379 6.06 -27.66 -48.34
C LEU A 379 5.70 -26.18 -48.17
N LEU A 380 6.48 -25.27 -48.73
CA LEU A 380 6.26 -23.83 -48.65
C LEU A 380 5.99 -23.24 -50.04
N ALA A 381 5.10 -22.25 -50.10
CA ALA A 381 4.93 -21.39 -51.25
C ALA A 381 6.10 -20.41 -51.38
N LYS A 382 6.19 -19.71 -52.52
CA LYS A 382 7.25 -18.73 -52.79
C LYS A 382 7.25 -17.55 -51.80
N ASP A 383 6.13 -17.28 -51.17
CA ASP A 383 5.95 -16.21 -50.17
C ASP A 383 6.23 -16.69 -48.73
N GLY A 384 6.60 -17.96 -48.53
CA GLY A 384 6.89 -18.54 -47.23
C GLY A 384 5.67 -19.12 -46.49
N THR A 385 4.47 -19.09 -47.09
CA THR A 385 3.28 -19.69 -46.47
C THR A 385 3.24 -21.23 -46.64
N PRO A 386 2.64 -22.00 -45.71
CA PRO A 386 2.48 -23.44 -45.86
C PRO A 386 1.58 -23.83 -47.04
N ASN A 387 2.05 -24.72 -47.90
CA ASN A 387 1.23 -25.32 -48.95
C ASN A 387 0.24 -26.36 -48.38
N GLU A 388 -0.68 -26.81 -49.24
CA GLU A 388 -1.52 -27.97 -48.96
C GLU A 388 -0.69 -29.23 -48.66
N PRO A 389 -1.18 -30.16 -47.81
CA PRO A 389 -0.44 -31.36 -47.44
C PRO A 389 -0.12 -32.22 -48.66
N ILE A 390 1.14 -32.64 -48.77
CA ILE A 390 1.58 -33.56 -49.82
C ILE A 390 1.32 -34.97 -49.33
N VAL A 391 0.43 -35.68 -50.02
CA VAL A 391 0.13 -37.10 -49.77
C VAL A 391 0.79 -37.94 -50.85
N TRP A 392 1.56 -38.94 -50.45
CA TRP A 392 2.27 -39.81 -51.38
C TRP A 392 2.52 -41.18 -50.77
N GLU A 393 2.76 -42.18 -51.61
CA GLU A 393 3.04 -43.55 -51.20
C GLU A 393 4.51 -43.89 -51.43
N SER A 394 5.12 -44.56 -50.45
CA SER A 394 6.51 -44.97 -50.52
C SER A 394 6.65 -46.41 -50.06
N PHE A 395 7.36 -47.23 -50.82
CA PHE A 395 7.82 -48.52 -50.35
C PHE A 395 9.14 -48.34 -49.60
N ASN A 396 9.24 -48.87 -48.38
CA ASN A 396 10.48 -48.94 -47.64
C ASN A 396 11.10 -50.34 -47.82
N PRO A 397 12.20 -50.48 -48.58
CA PRO A 397 12.84 -51.76 -48.83
C PRO A 397 13.40 -52.43 -47.56
N GLN A 398 13.67 -51.65 -46.51
CA GLN A 398 14.30 -52.16 -45.29
C GLN A 398 13.32 -52.85 -44.38
N THR A 399 12.14 -52.25 -44.23
CA THR A 399 11.06 -52.81 -43.42
C THR A 399 10.14 -53.70 -44.24
N ASN A 400 10.34 -53.77 -45.57
CA ASN A 400 9.46 -54.43 -46.54
C ASN A 400 7.99 -54.01 -46.37
N ARG A 401 7.76 -52.71 -46.16
CA ARG A 401 6.43 -52.13 -45.88
C ARG A 401 6.13 -50.96 -46.79
N TRP A 402 4.87 -50.82 -47.15
CA TRP A 402 4.33 -49.66 -47.84
C TRP A 402 3.80 -48.65 -46.85
N PHE A 403 4.18 -47.39 -47.03
CA PHE A 403 3.70 -46.28 -46.22
C PHE A 403 2.98 -45.25 -47.08
N GLN A 404 1.80 -44.82 -46.63
CA GLN A 404 1.20 -43.58 -47.09
C GLN A 404 1.69 -42.46 -46.18
N ARG A 405 2.40 -41.50 -46.76
CA ARG A 405 2.96 -40.36 -46.05
C ARG A 405 2.17 -39.10 -46.34
N ARG A 406 1.93 -38.32 -45.31
CA ARG A 406 1.34 -37.00 -45.39
C ARG A 406 2.27 -35.99 -44.74
N ASP A 407 2.81 -35.11 -45.58
CA ASP A 407 3.79 -34.12 -45.18
C ASP A 407 3.15 -32.73 -45.23
N LYS A 408 3.31 -31.94 -44.17
CA LYS A 408 2.79 -30.57 -44.10
C LYS A 408 3.74 -29.65 -43.33
N ALA A 409 3.88 -28.40 -43.77
CA ALA A 409 4.46 -27.36 -42.93
C ALA A 409 3.43 -26.84 -41.90
N ILE A 410 3.82 -26.74 -40.64
CA ILE A 410 3.00 -26.18 -39.55
C ILE A 410 3.80 -25.13 -38.77
N VAL A 411 3.09 -24.23 -38.10
CA VAL A 411 3.70 -23.27 -37.17
C VAL A 411 3.96 -23.97 -35.84
N TRP A 412 5.21 -23.95 -35.38
CA TRP A 412 5.63 -24.52 -34.10
C TRP A 412 5.41 -23.52 -32.94
N PRO A 413 5.36 -23.95 -31.67
CA PRO A 413 5.12 -23.02 -30.54
C PRO A 413 6.13 -21.87 -30.39
N ASP A 414 7.34 -22.01 -30.93
CA ASP A 414 8.36 -20.94 -30.97
C ASP A 414 8.19 -19.99 -32.18
N GLY A 415 7.15 -20.19 -33.00
CA GLY A 415 6.81 -19.37 -34.15
C GLY A 415 7.48 -19.78 -35.46
N ARG A 416 8.43 -20.72 -35.46
CA ARG A 416 9.09 -21.17 -36.70
C ARG A 416 8.22 -22.17 -37.46
N LEU A 417 8.45 -22.27 -38.76
CA LEU A 417 7.82 -23.29 -39.60
C LEU A 417 8.59 -24.60 -39.52
N VAL A 418 7.86 -25.69 -39.30
CA VAL A 418 8.42 -27.04 -39.15
C VAL A 418 7.65 -28.02 -40.03
N ARG A 419 8.30 -29.11 -40.45
CA ARG A 419 7.68 -30.23 -41.16
C ARG A 419 7.01 -31.14 -40.13
N LEU A 420 5.71 -31.37 -40.29
CA LEU A 420 4.99 -32.51 -39.72
C LEU A 420 4.88 -33.60 -40.77
N GLU A 421 5.32 -34.82 -40.45
CA GLU A 421 5.10 -36.01 -41.25
C GLU A 421 4.28 -37.03 -40.46
N VAL A 422 3.27 -37.58 -41.13
CA VAL A 422 2.50 -38.72 -40.66
C VAL A 422 2.64 -39.83 -41.71
N ALA A 423 3.21 -40.97 -41.31
CA ALA A 423 3.35 -42.14 -42.17
C ALA A 423 2.51 -43.30 -41.63
N ILE A 424 1.51 -43.73 -42.40
CA ILE A 424 0.62 -44.85 -42.05
C ILE A 424 1.04 -46.07 -42.86
N ASP A 425 1.18 -47.22 -42.20
CA ASP A 425 1.44 -48.49 -42.89
C ASP A 425 0.20 -48.91 -43.68
N ILE A 426 0.36 -49.08 -45.00
CA ILE A 426 -0.69 -49.50 -45.92
C ILE A 426 -0.36 -50.85 -46.57
N THR A 427 0.57 -51.62 -45.98
CA THR A 427 1.03 -52.90 -46.53
C THR A 427 -0.10 -53.90 -46.66
N GLU A 428 -0.93 -54.05 -45.61
CA GLU A 428 -2.09 -54.96 -45.66
C GLU A 428 -3.08 -54.56 -46.76
N ARG A 429 -3.34 -53.26 -46.91
CA ARG A 429 -4.20 -52.74 -47.97
C ARG A 429 -3.64 -53.06 -49.36
N LYS A 430 -2.33 -52.89 -49.57
CA LYS A 430 -1.66 -53.21 -50.83
C LYS A 430 -1.72 -54.70 -51.12
N LEU A 431 -1.39 -55.55 -50.14
CA LEU A 431 -1.45 -57.01 -50.28
C LEU A 431 -2.87 -57.51 -50.58
N ALA A 432 -3.89 -56.95 -49.91
CA ALA A 432 -5.29 -57.29 -50.19
C ALA A 432 -5.70 -56.87 -51.60
N GLN A 433 -5.27 -55.69 -52.05
CA GLN A 433 -5.52 -55.20 -53.42
C GLN A 433 -4.84 -56.10 -54.46
N ASP A 434 -3.55 -56.38 -54.28
CA ASP A 434 -2.76 -57.23 -55.18
C ASP A 434 -3.33 -58.66 -55.24
N THR A 435 -3.81 -59.19 -54.11
CA THR A 435 -4.45 -60.52 -54.05
C THR A 435 -5.78 -60.52 -54.82
N LEU A 436 -6.61 -59.49 -54.66
CA LEU A 436 -7.85 -59.36 -55.43
C LEU A 436 -7.59 -59.23 -56.93
N ASP A 437 -6.58 -58.43 -57.31
CA ASP A 437 -6.22 -58.25 -58.71
C ASP A 437 -5.65 -59.54 -59.32
N TYR A 438 -4.83 -60.28 -58.56
CA TYR A 438 -4.33 -61.60 -58.95
C TYR A 438 -5.47 -62.61 -59.13
N GLU A 439 -6.39 -62.73 -58.17
CA GLU A 439 -7.52 -63.67 -58.27
C GLU A 439 -8.46 -63.29 -59.44
N ARG A 440 -8.71 -62.00 -59.67
CA ARG A 440 -9.46 -61.53 -60.84
C ARG A 440 -8.79 -61.90 -62.16
N GLN A 441 -7.49 -61.65 -62.29
CA GLN A 441 -6.73 -62.02 -63.48
C GLN A 441 -6.70 -63.54 -63.69
N ARG A 442 -6.52 -64.31 -62.62
CA ARG A 442 -6.52 -65.76 -62.65
C ARG A 442 -7.86 -66.33 -63.12
N LEU A 443 -8.97 -65.88 -62.52
CA LEU A 443 -10.32 -66.27 -62.93
C LEU A 443 -10.58 -65.92 -64.40
N ARG A 444 -10.13 -64.73 -64.84
CA ARG A 444 -10.28 -64.30 -66.23
C ARG A 444 -9.55 -65.22 -67.21
N ILE A 445 -8.28 -65.54 -66.93
CA ILE A 445 -7.48 -66.45 -67.77
C ILE A 445 -8.12 -67.85 -67.83
N LEU A 446 -8.66 -68.35 -66.72
CA LEU A 446 -9.34 -69.65 -66.70
C LEU A 446 -10.60 -69.63 -67.57
N ILE A 447 -11.46 -68.62 -67.43
CA ILE A 447 -12.66 -68.47 -68.26
C ILE A 447 -12.29 -68.37 -69.75
N ASP A 448 -11.26 -67.60 -70.07
CA ASP A 448 -10.84 -67.34 -71.45
C ASP A 448 -10.22 -68.57 -72.14
N THR A 449 -9.67 -69.52 -71.38
CA THR A 449 -9.01 -70.73 -71.90
C THR A 449 -9.91 -71.96 -71.98
N ILE A 450 -11.11 -71.92 -71.36
CA ILE A 450 -12.06 -73.03 -71.45
C ILE A 450 -12.56 -73.19 -72.90
N PRO A 451 -12.50 -74.40 -73.49
CA PRO A 451 -12.88 -74.62 -74.88
C PRO A 451 -14.41 -74.61 -75.11
N ASP A 452 -15.21 -74.61 -74.04
CA ASP A 452 -16.67 -74.51 -74.10
C ASP A 452 -17.16 -73.07 -74.17
N LEU A 453 -18.40 -72.88 -74.63
CA LEU A 453 -19.05 -71.58 -74.69
C LEU A 453 -19.46 -71.16 -73.27
N ILE A 454 -18.84 -70.10 -72.73
CA ILE A 454 -19.18 -69.55 -71.41
C ILE A 454 -19.77 -68.16 -71.58
N TRP A 455 -20.94 -67.94 -70.96
CA TRP A 455 -21.54 -66.62 -70.78
C TRP A 455 -22.26 -66.59 -69.43
N TYR A 456 -22.40 -65.39 -68.88
CA TYR A 456 -23.20 -65.16 -67.68
C TYR A 456 -24.01 -63.87 -67.83
N LYS A 457 -25.17 -63.84 -67.18
CA LYS A 457 -26.19 -62.77 -67.31
C LYS A 457 -26.66 -62.32 -65.93
N ASP A 458 -27.20 -61.10 -65.85
CA ASP A 458 -27.91 -60.62 -64.66
C ASP A 458 -29.33 -61.23 -64.57
N VAL A 459 -30.07 -60.86 -63.53
CA VAL A 459 -31.41 -61.39 -63.28
C VAL A 459 -32.45 -60.88 -64.28
N GLU A 460 -32.16 -59.79 -64.99
CA GLU A 460 -32.93 -59.24 -66.10
C GLU A 460 -32.56 -59.86 -67.46
N GLY A 461 -31.62 -60.81 -67.48
CA GLY A 461 -31.20 -61.53 -68.68
C GLY A 461 -30.19 -60.78 -69.56
N ARG A 462 -29.58 -59.71 -69.06
CA ARG A 462 -28.54 -58.97 -69.78
C ARG A 462 -27.19 -59.65 -69.62
N TYR A 463 -26.41 -59.74 -70.69
CA TYR A 463 -25.06 -60.31 -70.61
C TYR A 463 -24.15 -59.47 -69.71
N LEU A 464 -23.49 -60.14 -68.77
CA LEU A 464 -22.48 -59.56 -67.86
C LEU A 464 -21.05 -59.90 -68.29
N GLY A 465 -20.87 -60.92 -69.13
CA GLY A 465 -19.61 -61.28 -69.75
C GLY A 465 -19.67 -62.63 -70.44
N CYS A 466 -18.63 -62.93 -71.23
CA CYS A 466 -18.48 -64.17 -71.97
C CYS A 466 -17.01 -64.46 -72.27
N ASN A 467 -16.68 -65.72 -72.59
CA ASN A 467 -15.32 -66.09 -72.97
C ASN A 467 -15.08 -65.94 -74.49
N PRO A 468 -13.83 -65.93 -74.97
CA PRO A 468 -13.51 -65.78 -76.39
C PRO A 468 -14.07 -66.91 -77.28
N ARG A 469 -14.37 -68.08 -76.72
CA ARG A 469 -15.06 -69.15 -77.46
C ARG A 469 -16.50 -68.79 -77.78
N PHE A 470 -17.21 -68.17 -76.82
CA PHE A 470 -18.52 -67.61 -77.06
C PHE A 470 -18.46 -66.50 -78.12
N GLU A 471 -17.49 -65.58 -78.03
CA GLU A 471 -17.30 -64.52 -79.04
C GLU A 471 -17.12 -65.10 -80.46
N GLN A 472 -16.27 -66.13 -80.61
CA GLN A 472 -16.00 -66.77 -81.90
C GLN A 472 -17.22 -67.50 -82.47
N PHE A 473 -18.00 -68.14 -81.62
CA PHE A 473 -19.20 -68.88 -82.04
C PHE A 473 -20.35 -67.94 -82.41
N PHE A 474 -20.56 -66.89 -81.60
CA PHE A 474 -21.67 -65.95 -81.76
C PHE A 474 -21.35 -64.79 -82.71
N GLY A 475 -20.07 -64.52 -82.96
CA GLY A 475 -19.57 -63.48 -83.88
C GLY A 475 -19.59 -62.06 -83.30
N VAL A 476 -19.73 -61.91 -81.98
CA VAL A 476 -19.83 -60.60 -81.29
C VAL A 476 -18.81 -60.56 -80.15
N SER A 477 -18.10 -59.44 -80.00
CA SER A 477 -17.14 -59.28 -78.90
C SER A 477 -17.84 -59.14 -77.54
N GLU A 478 -17.15 -59.51 -76.47
CA GLU A 478 -17.64 -59.37 -75.10
C GLU A 478 -17.99 -57.91 -74.78
N ALA A 479 -17.17 -56.97 -75.25
CA ALA A 479 -17.43 -55.54 -75.08
C ALA A 479 -18.75 -55.10 -75.76
N ASP A 480 -19.10 -55.71 -76.89
CA ASP A 480 -20.30 -55.38 -77.66
C ASP A 480 -21.56 -56.14 -77.20
N ILE A 481 -21.41 -57.23 -76.45
CA ILE A 481 -22.54 -58.04 -75.95
C ILE A 481 -22.95 -57.66 -74.52
N ILE A 482 -22.03 -57.15 -73.69
CA ILE A 482 -22.33 -56.74 -72.31
C ILE A 482 -23.47 -55.69 -72.28
N GLY A 483 -24.47 -55.92 -71.42
CA GLY A 483 -25.63 -55.05 -71.22
C GLY A 483 -26.81 -55.30 -72.17
N LYS A 484 -26.62 -56.08 -73.24
CA LYS A 484 -27.66 -56.49 -74.20
C LYS A 484 -28.31 -57.81 -73.82
N THR A 485 -29.38 -58.19 -74.49
CA THR A 485 -30.19 -59.39 -74.26
C THR A 485 -30.18 -60.33 -75.47
N ASP A 486 -30.67 -61.58 -75.33
CA ASP A 486 -30.75 -62.52 -76.47
C ASP A 486 -31.54 -61.95 -77.67
N TYR A 487 -32.57 -61.15 -77.39
CA TYR A 487 -33.42 -60.52 -78.41
C TYR A 487 -32.68 -59.56 -79.32
N ASP A 488 -31.52 -59.05 -78.89
CA ASP A 488 -30.72 -58.13 -79.69
C ASP A 488 -29.90 -58.85 -80.78
N PHE A 489 -29.83 -60.18 -80.74
CA PHE A 489 -28.91 -60.96 -81.59
C PHE A 489 -29.54 -62.16 -82.30
N VAL A 490 -30.59 -62.77 -81.74
CA VAL A 490 -31.25 -63.94 -82.34
C VAL A 490 -32.74 -63.68 -82.57
N ASP A 491 -33.38 -64.50 -83.41
CA ASP A 491 -34.83 -64.41 -83.66
C ASP A 491 -35.63 -64.53 -82.35
N PRO A 492 -36.74 -63.78 -82.18
CA PRO A 492 -37.53 -63.77 -80.94
C PRO A 492 -37.93 -65.16 -80.44
N LYS A 493 -38.22 -66.12 -81.33
CA LYS A 493 -38.55 -67.50 -80.90
C LYS A 493 -37.35 -68.23 -80.28
N LEU A 494 -36.14 -67.93 -80.76
CA LEU A 494 -34.91 -68.50 -80.23
C LEU A 494 -34.49 -67.79 -78.94
N ALA A 495 -34.68 -66.47 -78.86
CA ALA A 495 -34.46 -65.68 -77.65
C ALA A 495 -35.38 -66.15 -76.50
N ASP A 496 -36.67 -66.34 -76.78
CA ASP A 496 -37.65 -66.90 -75.83
C ASP A 496 -37.21 -68.27 -75.31
N ALA A 497 -36.65 -69.12 -76.17
CA ALA A 497 -36.14 -70.44 -75.79
C ALA A 497 -34.93 -70.33 -74.84
N PHE A 498 -34.00 -69.40 -75.08
CA PHE A 498 -32.85 -69.18 -74.18
C PHE A 498 -33.27 -68.60 -72.82
N VAL A 499 -34.23 -67.68 -72.79
CA VAL A 499 -34.81 -67.14 -71.55
C VAL A 499 -35.49 -68.27 -70.76
N THR A 500 -36.26 -69.13 -71.43
CA THR A 500 -36.95 -70.25 -70.79
C THR A 500 -35.97 -71.31 -70.24
N MET A 501 -34.86 -71.55 -70.94
CA MET A 501 -33.81 -72.49 -70.54
C MET A 501 -33.02 -72.02 -69.30
N ILE A 502 -32.81 -70.71 -69.14
CA ILE A 502 -32.19 -70.11 -67.94
C ILE A 502 -33.09 -70.32 -66.70
N VAL A 503 -34.41 -70.17 -66.86
CA VAL A 503 -35.38 -70.28 -65.76
C VAL A 503 -35.60 -71.74 -65.31
N TRP A 504 -35.35 -72.73 -66.17
CA TRP A 504 -35.63 -74.15 -65.88
C TRP A 504 -34.46 -74.98 -65.33
N HIS A 505 -33.21 -74.50 -65.36
CA HIS A 505 -32.04 -75.26 -64.84
C HIS A 505 -31.22 -74.57 -63.75
N CYS A 506 -31.42 -73.27 -63.47
CA CYS A 506 -30.70 -72.54 -62.43
C CYS A 506 -31.64 -71.99 -61.36
N GLY A 507 -32.21 -72.88 -60.53
CA GLY A 507 -32.96 -72.49 -59.33
C GLY A 507 -32.08 -72.09 -58.13
N LYS A 508 -30.75 -72.19 -58.22
CA LYS A 508 -29.79 -71.66 -57.23
C LYS A 508 -28.44 -71.32 -57.89
N PRO A 509 -27.88 -70.11 -57.72
CA PRO A 509 -26.49 -69.84 -58.04
C PRO A 509 -25.60 -70.59 -57.04
N ARG A 510 -24.61 -71.34 -57.52
CA ARG A 510 -23.53 -71.91 -56.71
C ARG A 510 -22.26 -71.11 -56.98
N LEU A 511 -22.04 -70.09 -56.16
CA LEU A 511 -20.75 -69.46 -55.90
C LEU A 511 -20.68 -69.36 -54.38
N ASP A 512 -20.13 -70.40 -53.74
CA ASP A 512 -19.58 -70.43 -52.38
C ASP A 512 -19.25 -71.89 -52.02
N GLN A 513 -17.99 -72.27 -52.24
CA GLN A 513 -17.22 -73.15 -51.37
C GLN A 513 -15.80 -72.62 -51.26
#